data_AF-A0A0N9VU28-F1
#
_entry.id   AF-A0A0N9VU28-F1
#
_cell.length_a   1.000
_cell.length_b   1.000
_cell.length_c   1.000
_cell.angle_alpha   90.00
_cell.angle_beta   90.00
_cell.angle_gamma   90.00
#
_symmetry.space_group_name_H-M   'P 1'
#
loop_
_entity.id
_entity.type
_entity.pdbx_description
1 polymer ?
#
loop_
_entity_poly.entity_id
_entity_poly.type
_entity_poly.pdbx_seq_one_letter_code
_entity_poly.pdbx_strand_id
1 'polypeptide(L)'
;MAALFFLPWTSVTEELRVASMRLIPYERGRLPGELLGIPQEALDGVLGNYGDRGRGTQAAEPIHQAALIIWDNDAAGLDVSDFEIQHRLVQGSYLAFSALARRTLCSTSGYYNADTLQIVAQRFDVGSPTHSCITTRRRDGGTQNMLVGRRGLKFIRPYHVDNSPRISLDVLLLEALLRMPDGELKQSIDEAIVAFLRANTDASSMDERSELILMRIAMDTLLGAPHDKAAFRRAINGHFDELTNPPIWHKGNLDESWWCKHWDSNVDRPLDVWVHDFSAARNAAAHGPNTTQKGNLWPRHNHLLFATWLMPLIVKKLLAQAGLYELSAEDKVAREGFEVFLAHDLLAFADEKEDTVWWQKAEAELFQPLFEERLRKAYE
;
A
#
# COMPACT_ATOMS: atom_id res chain seq x y z
N MET A 1 -22.32 -9.03 20.37
CA MET A 1 -21.16 -8.27 20.93
C MET A 1 -20.69 -7.37 19.82
N ALA A 2 -20.67 -6.05 20.03
CA ALA A 2 -20.36 -5.10 18.96
C ALA A 2 -18.93 -5.30 18.43
N ALA A 3 -18.68 -5.08 17.14
CA ALA A 3 -17.34 -4.96 16.59
C ALA A 3 -17.16 -3.63 15.86
N LEU A 4 -16.21 -2.83 16.33
CA LEU A 4 -15.86 -1.55 15.72
C LEU A 4 -14.73 -1.74 14.71
N PHE A 5 -14.88 -1.19 13.50
CA PHE A 5 -13.84 -1.14 12.49
C PHE A 5 -13.28 0.28 12.41
N PHE A 6 -11.95 0.43 12.45
CA PHE A 6 -11.33 1.75 12.43
C PHE A 6 -9.87 1.71 12.01
N LEU A 7 -9.38 2.86 11.56
CA LEU A 7 -7.98 3.18 11.34
C LEU A 7 -7.49 4.02 12.53
N PRO A 8 -6.73 3.45 13.48
CA PRO A 8 -6.34 4.18 14.69
C PRO A 8 -5.35 5.32 14.41
N TRP A 9 -4.57 5.21 13.34
CA TRP A 9 -3.47 6.15 13.06
C TRP A 9 -3.77 7.14 11.95
N THR A 10 -4.91 6.98 11.27
CA THR A 10 -5.35 7.80 10.15
C THR A 10 -6.65 8.48 10.51
N SER A 11 -6.79 9.76 10.18
CA SER A 11 -8.05 10.50 10.31
C SER A 11 -8.54 10.96 8.94
N VAL A 12 -9.86 11.15 8.85
CA VAL A 12 -10.52 11.85 7.75
C VAL A 12 -11.15 13.12 8.31
N THR A 13 -11.19 14.19 7.52
CA THR A 13 -11.78 15.47 7.94
C THR A 13 -13.29 15.49 7.77
N GLU A 14 -13.79 14.77 6.77
CA GLU A 14 -15.20 14.68 6.40
C GLU A 14 -15.56 13.22 6.14
N GLU A 15 -16.85 12.91 6.16
CA GLU A 15 -17.31 11.57 5.78
C GLU A 15 -16.97 11.30 4.31
N LEU A 16 -16.21 10.23 4.07
CA LEU A 16 -15.89 9.77 2.73
C LEU A 16 -16.69 8.51 2.42
N ARG A 17 -17.51 8.55 1.38
CA ARG A 17 -18.31 7.41 0.93
C ARG A 17 -17.76 6.88 -0.40
N VAL A 18 -17.44 5.59 -0.42
CA VAL A 18 -16.93 4.90 -1.61
C VAL A 18 -17.66 3.57 -1.76
N ALA A 19 -18.49 3.45 -2.80
CA ALA A 19 -19.43 2.34 -2.96
C ALA A 19 -20.22 2.08 -1.66
N SER A 20 -20.13 0.87 -1.10
CA SER A 20 -20.82 0.49 0.15
C SER A 20 -20.05 0.85 1.42
N MET A 21 -18.82 1.35 1.33
CA MET A 21 -17.94 1.67 2.45
C MET A 21 -18.04 3.16 2.80
N ARG A 22 -18.04 3.49 4.08
CA ARG A 22 -18.01 4.86 4.61
C ARG A 22 -16.90 4.99 5.65
N LEU A 23 -16.09 6.04 5.49
CA LEU A 23 -15.09 6.46 6.46
C LEU A 23 -15.66 7.66 7.20
N ILE A 24 -15.84 7.51 8.51
CA ILE A 24 -16.46 8.50 9.37
C ILE A 24 -15.38 9.13 10.25
N PRO A 25 -15.31 10.47 10.33
CA PRO A 25 -14.38 11.14 11.22
C PRO A 25 -14.70 10.79 12.68
N TYR A 26 -13.68 10.40 13.42
CA TYR A 26 -13.73 10.31 14.88
C TYR A 26 -12.88 11.42 15.48
N GLU A 27 -13.47 12.11 16.46
CA GLU A 27 -12.80 13.08 17.31
C GLU A 27 -13.24 12.81 18.74
N ARG A 28 -12.29 12.45 19.61
CA ARG A 28 -12.56 12.09 21.01
C ARG A 28 -13.44 13.13 21.69
N GLY A 29 -14.53 12.67 22.32
CA GLY A 29 -15.48 13.51 23.04
C GLY A 29 -16.40 14.37 22.16
N ARG A 30 -16.32 14.26 20.82
CA ARG A 30 -17.05 15.16 19.90
C ARG A 30 -17.69 14.46 18.70
N LEU A 31 -16.92 13.72 17.89
CA LEU A 31 -17.39 13.10 16.65
C LEU A 31 -17.23 11.57 16.70
N PRO A 32 -18.17 10.80 16.12
CA PRO A 32 -19.39 11.24 15.41
C PRO A 32 -20.58 11.61 16.33
N GLY A 33 -20.41 11.56 17.66
CA GLY A 33 -21.47 11.77 18.65
C GLY A 33 -22.26 10.49 18.95
N GLU A 34 -22.76 9.84 17.90
CA GLU A 34 -23.35 8.50 17.95
C GLU A 34 -23.07 7.78 16.63
N LEU A 35 -22.79 6.48 16.70
CA LEU A 35 -22.61 5.64 15.51
C LEU A 35 -23.48 4.39 15.62
N LEU A 36 -24.55 4.32 14.81
CA LEU A 36 -25.45 3.16 14.74
C LEU A 36 -25.93 2.72 16.13
N GLY A 37 -26.32 3.65 17.00
CA GLY A 37 -26.77 3.36 18.37
C GLY A 37 -25.64 3.18 19.41
N ILE A 38 -24.37 3.33 19.01
CA ILE A 38 -23.22 3.34 19.93
C ILE A 38 -22.90 4.79 20.31
N PRO A 39 -22.98 5.18 21.59
CA PRO A 39 -22.73 6.56 22.02
C PRO A 39 -21.24 6.91 21.98
N GLN A 40 -20.93 8.22 21.87
CA GLN A 40 -19.55 8.73 21.85
C GLN A 40 -18.69 8.19 22.99
N GLU A 41 -19.22 8.13 24.22
CA GLU A 41 -18.47 7.65 25.38
C GLU A 41 -17.97 6.19 25.21
N ALA A 42 -18.76 5.35 24.53
CA ALA A 42 -18.37 3.99 24.22
C ALA A 42 -17.27 3.94 23.15
N LEU A 43 -17.38 4.78 22.11
CA LEU A 43 -16.33 4.93 21.11
C LEU A 43 -15.03 5.43 21.75
N ASP A 44 -15.09 6.47 22.57
CA ASP A 44 -13.96 7.04 23.30
C ASP A 44 -13.29 6.02 24.22
N GLY A 45 -14.06 5.12 24.82
CA GLY A 45 -13.58 4.01 25.64
C GLY A 45 -12.79 2.97 24.84
N VAL A 46 -13.27 2.61 23.63
CA VAL A 46 -12.59 1.66 22.74
C VAL A 46 -11.31 2.28 22.18
N LEU A 47 -11.41 3.45 21.55
CA LEU A 47 -10.28 4.15 20.95
C LEU A 47 -9.33 4.71 22.02
N GLY A 48 -9.77 4.85 23.28
CA GLY A 48 -8.95 5.14 24.46
C GLY A 48 -7.83 4.14 24.73
N ASN A 49 -7.89 2.94 24.14
CA ASN A 49 -6.83 1.94 24.26
C ASN A 49 -5.67 2.17 23.28
N TYR A 50 -5.83 3.06 22.31
CA TYR A 50 -4.87 3.39 21.27
C TYR A 50 -4.27 4.76 21.56
N GLY A 51 -2.96 4.91 21.41
CA GLY A 51 -2.30 6.16 21.78
C GLY A 51 -1.16 6.57 20.86
N ASP A 52 -0.99 7.88 20.80
CA ASP A 52 0.12 8.54 20.14
C ASP A 52 1.40 8.39 20.95
N ARG A 53 2.53 8.33 20.24
CA ARG A 53 3.84 8.28 20.87
C ARG A 53 4.08 9.57 21.65
N GLY A 54 4.55 9.44 22.89
CA GLY A 54 5.08 10.57 23.64
C GLY A 54 6.28 11.20 22.94
N ARG A 55 6.49 12.50 23.10
CA ARG A 55 7.67 13.23 22.59
C ARG A 55 8.52 13.73 23.75
N GLY A 56 9.79 13.32 23.78
CA GLY A 56 10.72 13.71 24.85
C GLY A 56 10.24 13.23 26.22
N THR A 57 9.91 14.17 27.11
CA THR A 57 9.40 13.89 28.46
C THR A 57 7.87 13.73 28.52
N GLN A 58 7.15 13.97 27.43
CA GLN A 58 5.70 13.80 27.38
C GLN A 58 5.36 12.31 27.32
N ALA A 59 4.43 11.87 28.16
CA ALA A 59 3.91 10.51 28.12
C ALA A 59 3.09 10.29 26.83
N ALA A 60 2.92 9.03 26.45
CA ALA A 60 1.97 8.67 25.41
C ALA A 60 0.54 9.02 25.87
N GLU A 61 -0.26 9.56 24.95
CA GLU A 61 -1.64 9.97 25.22
C GLU A 61 -2.61 9.24 24.27
N PRO A 62 -3.87 9.03 24.68
CA PRO A 62 -4.86 8.44 23.81
C PRO A 62 -5.01 9.22 22.51
N ILE A 63 -5.25 8.51 21.40
CA ILE A 63 -5.51 9.16 20.11
C ILE A 63 -6.71 10.11 20.24
N HIS A 64 -6.55 11.30 19.65
CA HIS A 64 -7.62 12.29 19.58
C HIS A 64 -8.46 12.13 18.32
N GLN A 65 -7.85 11.68 17.22
CA GLN A 65 -8.50 11.53 15.93
C GLN A 65 -8.25 10.15 15.33
N ALA A 66 -9.22 9.66 14.58
CA ALA A 66 -9.19 8.40 13.85
C ALA A 66 -10.22 8.45 12.71
N ALA A 67 -10.25 7.40 11.90
CA ALA A 67 -11.34 7.15 10.96
C ALA A 67 -12.06 5.86 11.35
N LEU A 68 -13.36 5.94 11.60
CA LEU A 68 -14.22 4.77 11.77
C LEU A 68 -14.64 4.28 10.38
N ILE A 69 -14.81 2.97 10.23
CA ILE A 69 -15.26 2.38 8.98
C ILE A 69 -16.59 1.68 9.23
N ILE A 70 -17.59 2.01 8.41
CA ILE A 70 -18.86 1.29 8.38
C ILE A 70 -19.24 0.94 6.96
N TRP A 71 -20.13 -0.02 6.82
CA TRP A 71 -20.74 -0.41 5.55
C TRP A 71 -22.23 -0.08 5.52
N ASP A 72 -22.77 0.10 4.32
CA ASP A 72 -24.19 0.47 4.13
C ASP A 72 -25.17 -0.55 4.70
N ASN A 73 -24.77 -1.81 4.82
CA ASN A 73 -25.57 -2.90 5.40
C ASN A 73 -25.31 -3.12 6.91
N ASP A 74 -24.57 -2.23 7.57
CA ASP A 74 -24.31 -2.36 9.01
C ASP A 74 -25.57 -2.17 9.84
N ALA A 75 -25.82 -3.14 10.73
CA ALA A 75 -26.92 -3.10 11.66
C ALA A 75 -26.60 -2.19 12.87
N ALA A 76 -27.66 -1.71 13.52
CA ALA A 76 -27.56 -1.02 14.80
C ALA A 76 -26.80 -1.87 15.83
N GLY A 77 -25.93 -1.23 16.61
CA GLY A 77 -25.06 -1.87 17.60
C GLY A 77 -23.84 -2.58 17.02
N LEU A 78 -23.63 -2.55 15.69
CA LEU A 78 -22.51 -3.22 15.01
C LEU A 78 -22.34 -4.69 15.41
N ASP A 79 -23.45 -5.41 15.55
CA ASP A 79 -23.41 -6.85 15.82
C ASP A 79 -23.10 -7.60 14.53
N VAL A 80 -21.86 -8.07 14.44
CA VAL A 80 -21.30 -8.70 13.23
C VAL A 80 -20.73 -10.07 13.55
N SER A 81 -20.98 -11.01 12.65
CA SER A 81 -20.42 -12.36 12.71
C SER A 81 -18.92 -12.36 12.42
N ASP A 82 -18.22 -13.42 12.81
CA ASP A 82 -16.78 -13.55 12.49
C ASP A 82 -16.52 -13.64 10.98
N PHE A 83 -17.45 -14.23 10.22
CA PHE A 83 -17.40 -14.25 8.76
C PHE A 83 -17.45 -12.84 8.17
N GLU A 84 -18.38 -12.01 8.65
CA GLU A 84 -18.48 -10.61 8.22
C GLU A 84 -17.26 -9.79 8.63
N ILE A 85 -16.67 -10.04 9.82
CA ILE A 85 -15.41 -9.40 10.21
C ILE A 85 -14.30 -9.72 9.21
N GLN A 86 -14.12 -10.98 8.82
CA GLN A 86 -13.09 -11.35 7.85
C GLN A 86 -13.35 -10.70 6.50
N HIS A 87 -14.59 -10.72 6.02
CA HIS A 87 -14.97 -10.09 4.76
C HIS A 87 -14.68 -8.57 4.75
N ARG A 88 -15.01 -7.87 5.85
CA ARG A 88 -14.75 -6.44 6.02
C ARG A 88 -13.26 -6.10 6.12
N LEU A 89 -12.46 -6.97 6.73
CA LEU A 89 -11.01 -6.81 6.78
C LEU A 89 -10.36 -6.99 5.40
N VAL A 90 -10.89 -7.89 4.56
CA VAL A 90 -10.49 -8.00 3.14
C VAL A 90 -10.83 -6.72 2.39
N GLN A 91 -12.07 -6.22 2.52
CA GLN A 91 -12.46 -4.93 1.91
C GLN A 91 -11.63 -3.77 2.42
N GLY A 92 -11.29 -3.77 3.71
CA GLY A 92 -10.37 -2.81 4.30
C GLY A 92 -8.97 -2.85 3.69
N SER A 93 -8.50 -4.04 3.28
CA SER A 93 -7.22 -4.17 2.57
C SER A 93 -7.26 -3.48 1.21
N TYR A 94 -8.43 -3.41 0.55
CA TYR A 94 -8.60 -2.62 -0.68
C TYR A 94 -8.46 -1.13 -0.39
N LEU A 95 -8.99 -0.64 0.72
CA LEU A 95 -8.82 0.76 1.12
C LEU A 95 -7.34 1.08 1.34
N ALA A 96 -6.63 0.25 2.11
CA ALA A 96 -5.21 0.42 2.34
C ALA A 96 -4.42 0.40 1.01
N PHE A 97 -4.72 -0.57 0.14
CA PHE A 97 -4.08 -0.68 -1.16
C PHE A 97 -4.34 0.55 -2.05
N SER A 98 -5.59 1.00 -2.17
CA SER A 98 -5.96 2.17 -2.95
C SER A 98 -5.38 3.47 -2.40
N ALA A 99 -5.17 3.56 -1.09
CA ALA A 99 -4.47 4.68 -0.49
C ALA A 99 -2.96 4.64 -0.82
N LEU A 100 -2.33 3.46 -0.72
CA LEU A 100 -0.92 3.30 -1.10
C LEU A 100 -0.68 3.49 -2.60
N ALA A 101 -1.66 3.20 -3.44
CA ALA A 101 -1.61 3.47 -4.89
C ALA A 101 -1.52 4.96 -5.23
N ARG A 102 -1.96 5.85 -4.33
CA ARG A 102 -1.93 7.32 -4.50
C ARG A 102 -0.87 8.00 -3.64
N ARG A 103 -0.10 7.25 -2.85
CA ARG A 103 0.89 7.83 -1.96
C ARG A 103 2.00 8.50 -2.75
N THR A 104 2.53 9.60 -2.21
CA THR A 104 3.76 10.19 -2.72
C THR A 104 4.95 9.43 -2.14
N LEU A 105 5.83 8.95 -3.01
CA LEU A 105 7.09 8.32 -2.64
C LEU A 105 8.21 9.36 -2.60
N CYS A 106 9.25 9.09 -1.80
CA CYS A 106 10.46 9.92 -1.73
C CYS A 106 10.19 11.42 -1.48
N SER A 107 9.21 11.72 -0.61
CA SER A 107 8.87 13.07 -0.16
C SER A 107 9.27 13.26 1.30
N THR A 108 9.63 14.50 1.67
CA THR A 108 9.96 14.88 3.05
C THR A 108 8.72 14.95 3.96
N SER A 109 7.52 14.95 3.38
CA SER A 109 6.25 14.99 4.11
C SER A 109 5.15 14.21 3.39
N GLY A 110 4.13 13.77 4.16
CA GLY A 110 2.95 13.10 3.59
C GLY A 110 3.16 11.64 3.19
N TYR A 111 4.33 11.06 3.45
CA TYR A 111 4.55 9.62 3.26
C TYR A 111 3.74 8.81 4.28
N TYR A 112 3.17 7.69 3.82
CA TYR A 112 2.52 6.70 4.67
C TYR A 112 2.70 5.29 4.11
N ASN A 113 2.61 4.32 5.02
CA ASN A 113 2.81 2.90 4.75
C ASN A 113 1.58 2.08 5.15
N ALA A 114 1.62 0.76 4.93
CA ALA A 114 0.50 -0.12 5.20
C ALA A 114 0.10 -0.14 6.68
N ASP A 115 1.05 -0.02 7.61
CA ASP A 115 0.76 0.04 9.05
C ASP A 115 0.07 1.35 9.45
N THR A 116 0.32 2.44 8.71
CA THR A 116 -0.45 3.70 8.86
C THR A 116 -1.94 3.49 8.55
N LEU A 117 -2.21 2.61 7.58
CA LEU A 117 -3.53 2.26 7.07
C LEU A 117 -4.06 0.95 7.69
N GLN A 118 -3.48 0.48 8.79
CA GLN A 118 -3.89 -0.76 9.44
C GLN A 118 -5.32 -0.64 9.97
N ILE A 119 -6.21 -1.48 9.45
CA ILE A 119 -7.58 -1.55 9.93
C ILE A 119 -7.67 -2.52 11.08
N VAL A 120 -8.32 -2.07 12.15
CA VAL A 120 -8.59 -2.84 13.33
C VAL A 120 -10.08 -3.18 13.38
N ALA A 121 -10.39 -4.46 13.60
CA ALA A 121 -11.72 -4.92 14.00
C ALA A 121 -11.68 -5.28 15.49
N GLN A 122 -12.25 -4.43 16.35
CA GLN A 122 -12.22 -4.61 17.79
C GLN A 122 -13.59 -4.99 18.31
N ARG A 123 -13.74 -6.22 18.82
CA ARG A 123 -14.92 -6.62 19.58
C ARG A 123 -14.92 -5.95 20.96
N PHE A 124 -16.06 -5.41 21.37
CA PHE A 124 -16.24 -4.75 22.66
C PHE A 124 -17.68 -4.89 23.20
N ASP A 125 -17.85 -4.60 24.49
CA ASP A 125 -19.15 -4.49 25.14
C ASP A 125 -19.46 -3.01 25.35
N VAL A 126 -20.64 -2.56 24.90
CA VAL A 126 -21.09 -1.16 25.06
C VAL A 126 -21.20 -0.77 26.54
N GLY A 127 -21.55 -1.70 27.43
CA GLY A 127 -21.58 -1.47 28.87
C GLY A 127 -20.20 -1.47 29.53
N SER A 128 -19.15 -1.85 28.81
CA SER A 128 -17.76 -1.86 29.30
C SER A 128 -16.76 -1.61 28.17
N PRO A 129 -16.79 -0.43 27.53
CA PRO A 129 -16.10 -0.15 26.27
C PRO A 129 -14.57 -0.13 26.38
N THR A 130 -14.04 0.00 27.60
CA THR A 130 -12.60 -0.05 27.88
C THR A 130 -12.04 -1.47 27.89
N HIS A 131 -12.92 -2.49 27.90
CA HIS A 131 -12.53 -3.89 27.76
C HIS A 131 -12.32 -4.22 26.28
N SER A 132 -11.17 -4.78 25.96
CA SER A 132 -10.83 -5.18 24.60
C SER A 132 -10.77 -6.70 24.55
N CYS A 133 -11.52 -7.31 23.64
CA CYS A 133 -11.35 -8.73 23.33
C CYS A 133 -10.33 -8.86 22.21
N ILE A 134 -9.22 -9.56 22.46
CA ILE A 134 -8.16 -9.80 21.48
C ILE A 134 -8.14 -11.28 21.15
N THR A 135 -8.32 -11.59 19.87
CA THR A 135 -8.05 -12.92 19.35
C THR A 135 -6.57 -13.02 19.01
N THR A 136 -5.86 -13.91 19.68
CA THR A 136 -4.48 -14.24 19.35
C THR A 136 -4.46 -15.57 18.60
N ARG A 137 -3.80 -15.62 17.45
CA ARG A 137 -3.55 -16.86 16.70
C ARG A 137 -2.13 -17.32 16.98
N ARG A 138 -1.98 -18.59 17.33
CA ARG A 138 -0.70 -19.30 17.38
C ARG A 138 -0.80 -20.56 16.51
N ARG A 139 0.33 -21.22 16.24
CA ARG A 139 0.33 -22.46 15.44
C ARG A 139 -0.32 -23.64 16.17
N ASP A 140 -0.38 -23.59 17.51
CA ASP A 140 -1.03 -24.54 18.42
C ASP A 140 -2.49 -24.22 18.72
N GLY A 141 -3.07 -23.21 18.07
CA GLY A 141 -4.47 -22.83 18.21
C GLY A 141 -4.67 -21.33 18.37
N GLY A 142 -5.93 -20.92 18.58
CA GLY A 142 -6.28 -19.54 18.87
C GLY A 142 -6.76 -19.38 20.32
N THR A 143 -6.46 -18.25 20.95
CA THR A 143 -7.07 -17.87 22.23
C THR A 143 -7.71 -16.51 22.13
N GLN A 144 -8.93 -16.37 22.68
CA GLN A 144 -9.57 -15.08 22.89
C GLN A 144 -9.26 -14.62 24.30
N ASN A 145 -8.57 -13.48 24.40
CA ASN A 145 -8.18 -12.90 25.67
C ASN A 145 -8.93 -11.59 25.89
N MET A 146 -9.59 -11.47 27.03
CA MET A 146 -10.20 -10.20 27.44
C MET A 146 -9.17 -9.38 28.22
N LEU A 147 -8.82 -8.22 27.69
CA LEU A 147 -7.99 -7.25 28.40
C LEU A 147 -8.89 -6.25 29.14
N VAL A 148 -9.04 -6.47 30.44
CA VAL A 148 -9.77 -5.61 31.36
C VAL A 148 -9.05 -4.26 31.50
N GLY A 149 -9.80 -3.17 31.37
CA GLY A 149 -9.28 -1.81 31.37
C GLY A 149 -9.16 -1.27 32.78
N ARG A 150 -7.98 -1.35 33.39
CA ARG A 150 -7.66 -0.58 34.61
C ARG A 150 -6.51 0.39 34.34
N ARG A 151 -6.80 1.41 33.52
CA ARG A 151 -5.95 2.55 33.14
C ARG A 151 -4.66 2.16 32.37
N GLY A 152 -4.47 2.78 31.21
CA GLY A 152 -3.26 2.64 30.40
C GLY A 152 -3.57 2.37 28.93
N LEU A 153 -2.74 2.90 28.06
CA LEU A 153 -2.77 2.60 26.63
C LEU A 153 -2.32 1.16 26.41
N LYS A 154 -3.05 0.42 25.56
CA LYS A 154 -2.73 -0.97 25.21
C LYS A 154 -1.91 -1.04 23.92
N PHE A 155 -2.20 -0.14 22.99
CA PHE A 155 -1.57 -0.10 21.67
C PHE A 155 -1.00 1.29 21.44
N ILE A 156 0.32 1.37 21.26
CA ILE A 156 1.02 2.61 20.95
C ILE A 156 1.31 2.62 19.45
N ARG A 157 1.10 3.77 18.81
CA ARG A 157 1.46 3.99 17.40
C ARG A 157 2.93 3.55 17.15
N PRO A 158 3.20 2.66 16.19
CA PRO A 158 4.56 2.22 15.88
C PRO A 158 5.49 3.34 15.44
N TYR A 159 6.81 3.15 15.54
CA TYR A 159 7.77 4.21 15.24
C TYR A 159 7.87 4.59 13.76
N HIS A 160 7.66 3.62 12.87
CA HIS A 160 7.63 3.78 11.42
C HIS A 160 6.31 4.32 10.88
N VAL A 161 5.28 4.49 11.73
CA VAL A 161 4.01 5.13 11.36
C VAL A 161 4.09 6.61 11.71
N ASP A 162 3.81 7.48 10.74
CA ASP A 162 3.85 8.92 10.97
C ASP A 162 2.79 9.37 11.99
N ASN A 163 3.06 10.48 12.70
CA ASN A 163 2.16 10.99 13.73
C ASN A 163 0.95 11.78 13.18
N SER A 164 1.03 12.25 11.93
CA SER A 164 -0.03 13.07 11.33
C SER A 164 -0.19 12.78 9.83
N PRO A 165 -0.44 11.51 9.46
CA PRO A 165 -0.52 11.12 8.06
C PRO A 165 -1.75 11.77 7.42
N ARG A 166 -1.54 12.42 6.28
CA ARG A 166 -2.62 12.85 5.39
C ARG A 166 -2.70 11.86 4.25
N ILE A 167 -3.68 10.98 4.31
CA ILE A 167 -3.85 9.95 3.27
C ILE A 167 -4.54 10.54 2.05
N SER A 168 -4.13 10.09 0.87
CA SER A 168 -4.86 10.30 -0.38
C SER A 168 -5.40 8.96 -0.87
N LEU A 169 -6.64 8.94 -1.36
CA LEU A 169 -7.30 7.71 -1.76
C LEU A 169 -7.55 7.67 -3.27
N ASP A 170 -7.17 6.57 -3.92
CA ASP A 170 -7.65 6.28 -5.27
C ASP A 170 -9.09 5.76 -5.20
N VAL A 171 -10.05 6.69 -5.25
CA VAL A 171 -11.48 6.38 -5.09
C VAL A 171 -11.94 5.41 -6.19
N LEU A 172 -11.56 5.66 -7.45
CA LEU A 172 -11.97 4.81 -8.57
C LEU A 172 -11.42 3.39 -8.46
N LEU A 173 -10.16 3.24 -8.02
CA LEU A 173 -9.58 1.92 -7.78
C LEU A 173 -10.29 1.22 -6.61
N LEU A 174 -10.57 1.93 -5.51
CA LEU A 174 -11.30 1.35 -4.39
C LEU A 174 -12.72 0.91 -4.80
N GLU A 175 -13.43 1.72 -5.57
CA GLU A 175 -14.76 1.35 -6.07
C GLU A 175 -14.70 0.09 -6.95
N ALA A 176 -13.73 0.00 -7.86
CA ALA A 176 -13.57 -1.16 -8.73
C ALA A 176 -13.28 -2.43 -7.90
N LEU A 177 -12.38 -2.36 -6.91
CA LEU A 177 -12.06 -3.47 -6.01
C LEU A 177 -13.26 -3.91 -5.17
N LEU A 178 -14.05 -2.97 -4.65
CA LEU A 178 -15.24 -3.28 -3.85
C LEU A 178 -16.39 -3.91 -4.67
N ARG A 179 -16.44 -3.63 -5.98
CA ARG A 179 -17.46 -4.16 -6.90
C ARG A 179 -17.05 -5.46 -7.60
N MET A 180 -15.84 -5.95 -7.35
CA MET A 180 -15.35 -7.17 -8.00
C MET A 180 -16.27 -8.36 -7.68
N PRO A 181 -16.74 -9.10 -8.69
CA PRO A 181 -17.43 -10.36 -8.45
C PRO A 181 -16.44 -11.42 -7.93
N ASP A 182 -16.96 -12.39 -7.18
CA ASP A 182 -16.17 -13.56 -6.77
C ASP A 182 -15.69 -14.34 -8.01
N GLY A 183 -14.43 -14.78 -7.99
CA GLY A 183 -13.81 -15.50 -9.09
C GLY A 183 -12.28 -15.50 -9.00
N GLU A 184 -11.62 -16.14 -9.96
CA GLU A 184 -10.15 -16.31 -9.98
C GLU A 184 -9.39 -14.98 -9.97
N LEU A 185 -9.89 -13.98 -10.70
CA LEU A 185 -9.28 -12.66 -10.74
C LEU A 185 -9.33 -11.98 -9.36
N LYS A 186 -10.48 -12.04 -8.68
CA LYS A 186 -10.64 -11.48 -7.33
C LYS A 186 -9.74 -12.18 -6.34
N GLN A 187 -9.69 -13.51 -6.37
CA GLN A 187 -8.80 -14.28 -5.51
C GLN A 187 -7.33 -13.89 -5.71
N SER A 188 -6.88 -13.78 -6.96
CA SER A 188 -5.50 -13.41 -7.29
C SER A 188 -5.16 -12.00 -6.81
N ILE A 189 -6.07 -11.04 -7.00
CA ILE A 189 -5.90 -9.67 -6.50
C ILE A 189 -5.89 -9.63 -4.97
N ASP A 190 -6.80 -10.34 -4.30
CA ASP A 190 -6.88 -10.40 -2.84
C ASP A 190 -5.57 -10.93 -2.24
N GLU A 191 -5.06 -12.04 -2.76
CA GLU A 191 -3.80 -12.66 -2.31
C GLU A 191 -2.60 -11.73 -2.56
N ALA A 192 -2.55 -11.09 -3.73
CA ALA A 192 -1.48 -10.15 -4.06
C ALA A 192 -1.50 -8.88 -3.20
N ILE A 193 -2.67 -8.32 -2.92
CA ILE A 193 -2.84 -7.17 -2.03
C ILE A 193 -2.33 -7.52 -0.62
N VAL A 194 -2.66 -8.71 -0.10
CA VAL A 194 -2.17 -9.14 1.21
C VAL A 194 -0.64 -9.20 1.25
N ALA A 195 0.00 -9.77 0.22
CA ALA A 195 1.45 -9.83 0.13
C ALA A 195 2.08 -8.43 0.00
N PHE A 196 1.50 -7.57 -0.84
CA PHE A 196 1.92 -6.19 -1.04
C PHE A 196 1.86 -5.34 0.23
N LEU A 197 0.73 -5.40 0.96
CA LEU A 197 0.56 -4.63 2.19
C LEU A 197 1.60 -5.04 3.24
N ARG A 198 1.87 -6.34 3.39
CA ARG A 198 2.91 -6.84 4.30
C ARG A 198 4.31 -6.37 3.91
N ALA A 199 4.59 -6.25 2.62
CA ALA A 199 5.87 -5.78 2.11
C ALA A 199 6.04 -4.26 2.19
N ASN A 200 4.97 -3.51 2.49
CA ASN A 200 4.97 -2.05 2.55
C ASN A 200 4.62 -1.56 3.95
N THR A 201 5.07 -2.27 4.99
CA THR A 201 4.87 -1.86 6.38
C THR A 201 5.95 -0.90 6.87
N ASP A 202 7.17 -0.98 6.31
CA ASP A 202 8.40 -0.33 6.80
C ASP A 202 8.73 -0.67 8.27
N ALA A 203 8.11 -1.72 8.82
CA ALA A 203 8.31 -2.13 10.19
C ALA A 203 9.73 -2.69 10.35
N SER A 204 10.42 -2.36 11.43
CA SER A 204 11.79 -2.86 11.69
C SER A 204 11.89 -4.39 11.80
N SER A 205 10.76 -5.08 12.03
CA SER A 205 10.67 -6.54 12.03
C SER A 205 10.55 -7.15 10.63
N MET A 206 10.32 -6.34 9.60
CA MET A 206 10.26 -6.72 8.20
C MET A 206 11.52 -6.20 7.52
N ASP A 207 12.47 -7.08 7.21
CA ASP A 207 13.70 -6.68 6.53
C ASP A 207 13.49 -6.57 5.02
N GLU A 208 14.32 -5.76 4.34
CA GLU A 208 14.22 -5.56 2.87
C GLU A 208 14.23 -6.88 2.09
N ARG A 209 14.85 -7.94 2.62
CA ARG A 209 14.86 -9.26 2.00
C ARG A 209 13.47 -9.89 2.01
N SER A 210 12.79 -9.85 3.15
CA SER A 210 11.42 -10.34 3.30
C SER A 210 10.44 -9.51 2.46
N GLU A 211 10.60 -8.19 2.44
CA GLU A 211 9.80 -7.29 1.58
C GLU A 211 9.96 -7.66 0.10
N LEU A 212 11.20 -7.90 -0.34
CA LEU A 212 11.49 -8.24 -1.72
C LEU A 212 10.87 -9.57 -2.15
N ILE A 213 10.89 -10.56 -1.26
CA ILE A 213 10.23 -11.85 -1.47
C ILE A 213 8.71 -11.65 -1.57
N LEU A 214 8.11 -10.90 -0.65
CA LEU A 214 6.66 -10.66 -0.63
C LEU A 214 6.18 -9.84 -1.83
N MET A 215 6.91 -8.78 -2.21
CA MET A 215 6.62 -8.01 -3.42
C MET A 215 6.68 -8.89 -4.66
N ARG A 216 7.68 -9.79 -4.73
CA ARG A 216 7.77 -10.69 -5.86
C ARG A 216 6.62 -11.70 -5.90
N ILE A 217 6.22 -12.24 -4.75
CA ILE A 217 5.04 -13.11 -4.65
C ILE A 217 3.80 -12.36 -5.14
N ALA A 218 3.59 -11.11 -4.71
CA ALA A 218 2.45 -10.30 -5.14
C ALA A 218 2.39 -10.15 -6.67
N MET A 219 3.52 -9.86 -7.31
CA MET A 219 3.58 -9.72 -8.77
C MET A 219 3.42 -11.05 -9.51
N ASP A 220 4.04 -12.14 -9.02
CA ASP A 220 3.86 -13.49 -9.60
C ASP A 220 2.37 -13.88 -9.58
N THR A 221 1.69 -13.65 -8.45
CA THR A 221 0.26 -13.94 -8.27
C THR A 221 -0.62 -13.14 -9.23
N LEU A 222 -0.42 -11.81 -9.34
CA LEU A 222 -1.23 -10.97 -10.26
C LEU A 222 -1.09 -11.35 -11.72
N LEU A 223 0.12 -11.76 -12.12
CA LEU A 223 0.44 -12.03 -13.51
C LEU A 223 0.25 -13.51 -13.89
N GLY A 224 -0.21 -14.35 -12.94
CA GLY A 224 -0.32 -15.79 -13.14
C GLY A 224 1.02 -16.43 -13.54
N ALA A 225 2.14 -15.82 -13.14
CA ALA A 225 3.45 -16.26 -13.54
C ALA A 225 3.92 -17.37 -12.58
N PRO A 226 4.28 -18.58 -13.09
CA PRO A 226 4.95 -19.57 -12.25
C PRO A 226 6.28 -18.99 -11.72
N HIS A 227 6.81 -19.58 -10.64
CA HIS A 227 8.04 -19.13 -9.97
C HIS A 227 9.33 -19.38 -10.77
N ASP A 228 9.28 -19.19 -12.10
CA ASP A 228 10.42 -19.20 -12.99
C ASP A 228 10.65 -17.81 -13.61
N LYS A 229 11.93 -17.46 -13.76
CA LYS A 229 12.36 -16.14 -14.23
C LYS A 229 11.88 -15.83 -15.65
N ALA A 230 11.85 -16.83 -16.53
CA ALA A 230 11.52 -16.63 -17.93
C ALA A 230 10.01 -16.38 -18.12
N ALA A 231 9.16 -17.07 -17.37
CA ALA A 231 7.72 -16.88 -17.38
C ALA A 231 7.35 -15.53 -16.80
N PHE A 232 7.96 -15.12 -15.69
CA PHE A 232 7.72 -13.77 -15.18
C PHE A 232 8.17 -12.67 -16.14
N ARG A 233 9.32 -12.84 -16.81
CA ARG A 233 9.74 -11.92 -17.88
C ARG A 233 8.69 -11.84 -18.98
N ARG A 234 8.20 -12.97 -19.48
CA ARG A 234 7.13 -12.98 -20.50
C ARG A 234 5.85 -12.31 -20.00
N ALA A 235 5.45 -12.59 -18.76
CA ALA A 235 4.22 -12.06 -18.18
C ALA A 235 4.30 -10.54 -17.96
N ILE A 236 5.42 -10.03 -17.44
CA ILE A 236 5.65 -8.59 -17.26
C ILE A 236 5.66 -7.87 -18.61
N ASN A 237 6.43 -8.35 -19.60
CA ASN A 237 6.47 -7.70 -20.91
C ASN A 237 5.13 -7.77 -21.64
N GLY A 238 4.43 -8.90 -21.57
CA GLY A 238 3.08 -9.02 -22.13
C GLY A 238 2.06 -8.14 -21.40
N HIS A 239 2.28 -7.84 -20.13
CA HIS A 239 1.42 -6.95 -19.35
C HIS A 239 1.69 -5.46 -19.64
N PHE A 240 2.87 -5.09 -20.11
CA PHE A 240 3.22 -3.71 -20.49
C PHE A 240 3.49 -3.62 -22.00
N ASP A 241 2.54 -4.11 -22.80
CA ASP A 241 2.60 -4.13 -24.27
C ASP A 241 2.38 -2.76 -24.92
N GLU A 242 1.94 -1.76 -24.15
CA GLU A 242 1.84 -0.36 -24.58
C GLU A 242 3.18 0.39 -24.63
N LEU A 243 4.25 -0.18 -24.09
CA LEU A 243 5.55 0.48 -24.06
C LEU A 243 6.09 0.70 -25.47
N THR A 244 6.68 1.88 -25.69
CA THR A 244 7.22 2.28 -27.00
C THR A 244 8.28 1.28 -27.50
N ASN A 245 8.24 1.02 -28.82
CA ASN A 245 9.20 0.19 -29.54
C ASN A 245 9.68 0.95 -30.81
N PRO A 246 10.99 1.23 -30.99
CA PRO A 246 12.12 0.83 -30.14
C PRO A 246 12.08 1.48 -28.74
N PRO A 247 12.73 0.87 -27.73
CA PRO A 247 12.76 1.39 -26.36
C PRO A 247 13.44 2.76 -26.28
N ILE A 248 13.00 3.56 -25.31
CA ILE A 248 13.61 4.85 -24.99
C ILE A 248 14.63 4.66 -23.88
N TRP A 249 15.86 5.05 -24.15
CA TRP A 249 16.96 4.99 -23.20
C TRP A 249 17.15 6.34 -22.55
N HIS A 250 16.58 6.50 -21.35
CA HIS A 250 16.68 7.74 -20.59
C HIS A 250 18.10 7.94 -20.06
N LYS A 251 18.50 9.20 -19.93
CA LYS A 251 19.83 9.58 -19.43
C LYS A 251 19.80 9.59 -17.90
N GLY A 252 20.56 8.69 -17.28
CA GLY A 252 20.71 8.64 -15.83
C GLY A 252 22.06 8.05 -15.41
N ASN A 253 22.25 7.83 -14.10
CA ASN A 253 23.47 7.22 -13.58
C ASN A 253 23.55 5.70 -13.88
N LEU A 254 22.44 5.10 -14.33
CA LEU A 254 22.35 3.72 -14.79
C LEU A 254 21.86 3.72 -16.25
N ASP A 255 22.64 4.27 -17.18
CA ASP A 255 22.30 4.30 -18.61
C ASP A 255 22.60 2.99 -19.36
N GLU A 256 22.26 2.94 -20.65
CA GLU A 256 22.48 1.78 -21.55
C GLU A 256 23.91 1.24 -21.49
N SER A 257 24.91 2.14 -21.43
CA SER A 257 26.32 1.76 -21.44
C SER A 257 26.70 0.93 -20.21
N TRP A 258 26.12 1.27 -19.06
CA TRP A 258 26.31 0.55 -17.80
C TRP A 258 25.72 -0.86 -17.88
N TRP A 259 24.56 -1.01 -18.52
CA TRP A 259 23.85 -2.28 -18.60
C TRP A 259 24.49 -3.23 -19.60
N CYS A 260 24.89 -2.74 -20.77
CA CYS A 260 25.60 -3.53 -21.78
C CYS A 260 26.95 -4.06 -21.25
N LYS A 261 27.58 -3.34 -20.32
CA LYS A 261 28.79 -3.82 -19.63
C LYS A 261 28.46 -4.92 -18.61
N HIS A 262 27.28 -4.84 -17.98
CA HIS A 262 26.89 -5.73 -16.90
C HIS A 262 26.37 -7.09 -17.40
N TRP A 263 25.51 -7.13 -18.42
CA TRP A 263 24.92 -8.37 -18.95
C TRP A 263 25.36 -8.70 -20.38
N ASP A 264 25.57 -9.99 -20.64
CA ASP A 264 26.00 -10.49 -21.95
C ASP A 264 24.79 -10.50 -22.92
N SER A 265 24.68 -9.42 -23.71
CA SER A 265 24.02 -9.26 -25.04
C SER A 265 22.59 -9.75 -25.30
N ASN A 266 21.79 -10.17 -24.32
CA ASN A 266 20.40 -10.67 -24.55
C ASN A 266 19.31 -9.81 -23.88
N VAL A 267 19.51 -8.50 -23.76
CA VAL A 267 18.51 -7.60 -23.17
C VAL A 267 18.14 -6.50 -24.14
N ASP A 268 16.84 -6.43 -24.44
CA ASP A 268 16.32 -5.58 -25.51
C ASP A 268 15.80 -4.23 -25.00
N ARG A 269 15.52 -4.07 -23.69
CA ARG A 269 14.96 -2.84 -23.10
C ARG A 269 15.20 -2.71 -21.58
N PRO A 270 15.05 -1.50 -20.98
CA PRO A 270 15.14 -1.29 -19.52
C PRO A 270 14.33 -2.24 -18.65
N LEU A 271 13.05 -2.43 -18.97
CA LEU A 271 12.18 -3.31 -18.18
C LEU A 271 12.72 -4.74 -18.09
N ASP A 272 13.29 -5.26 -19.19
CA ASP A 272 13.87 -6.60 -19.20
C ASP A 272 15.10 -6.72 -18.30
N VAL A 273 15.93 -5.67 -18.26
CA VAL A 273 17.08 -5.59 -17.36
C VAL A 273 16.61 -5.62 -15.91
N TRP A 274 15.62 -4.78 -15.59
CA TRP A 274 15.05 -4.73 -14.24
C TRP A 274 14.44 -6.06 -13.84
N VAL A 275 13.67 -6.72 -14.71
CA VAL A 275 13.10 -8.04 -14.41
C VAL A 275 14.21 -9.07 -14.13
N HIS A 276 15.31 -9.01 -14.90
CA HIS A 276 16.45 -9.89 -14.69
C HIS A 276 17.06 -9.69 -13.30
N ASP A 277 17.33 -8.44 -12.95
CA ASP A 277 17.99 -8.05 -11.70
C ASP A 277 17.08 -8.25 -10.48
N PHE A 278 15.80 -7.87 -10.58
CA PHE A 278 14.80 -8.10 -9.54
C PHE A 278 14.64 -9.60 -9.20
N SER A 279 14.63 -10.46 -10.23
CA SER A 279 14.58 -11.91 -10.04
C SER A 279 15.85 -12.45 -9.37
N ALA A 280 17.02 -11.90 -9.70
CA ALA A 280 18.28 -12.27 -9.05
C ALA A 280 18.31 -11.81 -7.59
N ALA A 281 17.89 -10.57 -7.32
CA ALA A 281 17.79 -9.98 -6.00
C ALA A 281 16.84 -10.78 -5.08
N ARG A 282 15.66 -11.18 -5.59
CA ARG A 282 14.74 -12.04 -4.84
C ARG A 282 15.33 -13.41 -4.53
N ASN A 283 15.98 -14.04 -5.52
CA ASN A 283 16.62 -15.34 -5.30
C ASN A 283 17.73 -15.26 -4.25
N ALA A 284 18.52 -14.20 -4.28
CA ALA A 284 19.54 -13.94 -3.26
C ALA A 284 18.94 -13.67 -1.87
N ALA A 285 17.77 -13.02 -1.80
CA ALA A 285 17.04 -12.82 -0.54
C ALA A 285 16.51 -14.13 0.04
N ALA A 286 15.99 -15.03 -0.80
CA ALA A 286 15.38 -16.30 -0.36
C ALA A 286 16.39 -17.40 -0.05
N HIS A 287 17.50 -17.48 -0.80
CA HIS A 287 18.44 -18.60 -0.74
C HIS A 287 19.87 -18.20 -0.35
N GLY A 288 20.12 -16.90 -0.15
CA GLY A 288 21.47 -16.35 0.04
C GLY A 288 22.13 -15.98 -1.29
N PRO A 289 23.21 -15.17 -1.26
CA PRO A 289 23.88 -14.69 -2.47
C PRO A 289 24.53 -15.85 -3.22
N ASN A 290 24.33 -15.89 -4.53
CA ASN A 290 25.03 -16.83 -5.40
C ASN A 290 26.37 -16.20 -5.80
N THR A 291 27.50 -16.82 -5.44
CA THR A 291 28.86 -16.30 -5.69
C THR A 291 29.24 -16.24 -7.17
N THR A 292 28.41 -16.78 -8.05
CA THR A 292 28.66 -16.90 -9.50
C THR A 292 27.97 -15.84 -10.35
N GLN A 293 27.06 -15.03 -9.79
CA GLN A 293 26.38 -13.97 -10.54
C GLN A 293 27.14 -12.64 -10.40
N LYS A 294 27.29 -11.90 -11.50
CA LYS A 294 27.62 -10.47 -11.45
C LYS A 294 26.54 -9.82 -10.55
N GLY A 295 26.97 -9.13 -9.48
CA GLY A 295 26.07 -8.66 -8.43
C GLY A 295 24.96 -7.73 -8.95
N ASN A 296 23.95 -7.42 -8.14
CA ASN A 296 22.81 -6.64 -8.62
C ASN A 296 23.23 -5.24 -9.09
N LEU A 297 22.57 -4.75 -10.14
CA LEU A 297 22.74 -3.37 -10.61
C LEU A 297 22.04 -2.39 -9.68
N TRP A 298 20.78 -2.68 -9.33
CA TRP A 298 20.02 -1.85 -8.41
C TRP A 298 20.17 -2.34 -6.96
N PRO A 299 20.30 -1.42 -6.00
CA PRO A 299 20.08 -1.73 -4.60
C PRO A 299 18.66 -2.29 -4.36
N ARG A 300 18.47 -3.06 -3.27
CA ARG A 300 17.17 -3.68 -2.96
C ARG A 300 16.04 -2.65 -2.83
N HIS A 301 16.30 -1.52 -2.17
CA HIS A 301 15.30 -0.47 -1.99
C HIS A 301 14.77 0.08 -3.32
N ASN A 302 15.58 0.14 -4.40
CA ASN A 302 15.09 0.57 -5.71
C ASN A 302 14.12 -0.43 -6.31
N HIS A 303 14.39 -1.74 -6.18
CA HIS A 303 13.42 -2.75 -6.58
C HIS A 303 12.11 -2.63 -5.79
N LEU A 304 12.18 -2.36 -4.49
CA LEU A 304 11.00 -2.20 -3.63
C LEU A 304 10.19 -0.96 -4.02
N LEU A 305 10.83 0.20 -4.16
CA LEU A 305 10.18 1.45 -4.61
C LEU A 305 9.46 1.25 -5.94
N PHE A 306 10.18 0.70 -6.92
CA PHE A 306 9.65 0.54 -8.26
C PHE A 306 8.56 -0.55 -8.33
N ALA A 307 8.75 -1.70 -7.67
CA ALA A 307 7.72 -2.73 -7.60
C ALA A 307 6.46 -2.22 -6.89
N THR A 308 6.62 -1.43 -5.83
CA THR A 308 5.47 -0.85 -5.13
C THR A 308 4.70 0.12 -6.03
N TRP A 309 5.40 0.93 -6.81
CA TRP A 309 4.75 1.85 -7.74
C TRP A 309 4.09 1.14 -8.93
N LEU A 310 4.71 0.08 -9.47
CA LEU A 310 4.15 -0.69 -10.59
C LEU A 310 2.93 -1.53 -10.22
N MET A 311 2.87 -2.07 -9.00
CA MET A 311 1.83 -3.04 -8.62
C MET A 311 0.40 -2.46 -8.77
N PRO A 312 0.08 -1.24 -8.29
CA PRO A 312 -1.19 -0.58 -8.59
C PRO A 312 -1.52 -0.45 -10.08
N LEU A 313 -0.53 -0.16 -10.92
CA LEU A 313 -0.74 -0.06 -12.37
C LEU A 313 -1.07 -1.42 -12.99
N ILE A 314 -0.51 -2.50 -12.45
CA ILE A 314 -0.85 -3.87 -12.86
C ILE A 314 -2.30 -4.18 -12.52
N VAL A 315 -2.70 -3.93 -11.26
CA VAL A 315 -4.08 -4.17 -10.80
C VAL A 315 -5.07 -3.35 -11.63
N LYS A 316 -4.79 -2.06 -11.86
CA LYS A 316 -5.65 -1.19 -12.67
C LYS A 316 -5.85 -1.70 -14.10
N LYS A 317 -4.81 -2.22 -14.77
CA LYS A 317 -4.96 -2.83 -16.11
C LYS A 317 -5.76 -4.13 -16.07
N LEU A 318 -5.53 -5.00 -15.09
CA LEU A 318 -6.30 -6.23 -14.93
C LEU A 318 -7.79 -5.93 -14.71
N LEU A 319 -8.11 -4.94 -13.88
CA LEU A 319 -9.48 -4.47 -13.69
C LEU A 319 -10.07 -3.86 -14.97
N ALA A 320 -9.27 -3.10 -15.73
CA ALA A 320 -9.71 -2.54 -17.00
C ALA A 320 -9.99 -3.61 -18.07
N GLN A 321 -9.15 -4.65 -18.14
CA GLN A 321 -9.37 -5.82 -19.00
C GLN A 321 -10.65 -6.59 -18.63
N ALA A 322 -11.01 -6.58 -17.34
CA ALA A 322 -12.27 -7.15 -16.84
C ALA A 322 -13.49 -6.20 -16.99
N GLY A 323 -13.30 -4.98 -17.53
CA GLY A 323 -14.37 -3.98 -17.67
C GLY A 323 -14.83 -3.34 -16.36
N LEU A 324 -14.03 -3.43 -15.29
CA LEU A 324 -14.36 -2.93 -13.95
C LEU A 324 -13.73 -1.57 -13.62
N TYR A 325 -12.76 -1.12 -14.43
CA TYR A 325 -12.02 0.12 -14.22
C TYR A 325 -11.71 0.79 -15.56
N GLU A 326 -11.72 2.11 -15.60
CA GLU A 326 -11.26 2.89 -16.75
C GLU A 326 -9.92 3.53 -16.43
N LEU A 327 -8.89 3.25 -17.25
CA LEU A 327 -7.56 3.84 -17.06
C LEU A 327 -7.63 5.36 -17.26
N SER A 328 -7.26 6.11 -16.21
CA SER A 328 -7.14 7.56 -16.27
C SER A 328 -5.99 7.99 -17.19
N ALA A 329 -5.92 9.29 -17.52
CA ALA A 329 -4.80 9.82 -18.30
C ALA A 329 -3.47 9.62 -17.56
N GLU A 330 -3.44 9.83 -16.25
CA GLU A 330 -2.30 9.51 -15.38
C GLU A 330 -1.91 8.04 -15.48
N ASP A 331 -2.87 7.12 -15.41
CA ASP A 331 -2.58 5.68 -15.48
C ASP A 331 -1.95 5.30 -16.82
N LYS A 332 -2.44 5.87 -17.93
CA LYS A 332 -1.90 5.61 -19.28
C LYS A 332 -0.47 6.13 -19.41
N VAL A 333 -0.23 7.40 -19.06
CA VAL A 333 1.11 8.01 -19.07
C VAL A 333 2.08 7.23 -18.19
N ALA A 334 1.66 6.88 -16.98
CA ALA A 334 2.48 6.10 -16.06
C ALA A 334 2.87 4.75 -16.66
N ARG A 335 1.92 4.04 -17.28
CA ARG A 335 2.17 2.72 -17.88
C ARG A 335 3.01 2.78 -19.16
N GLU A 336 2.90 3.84 -19.95
CA GLU A 336 3.63 4.02 -21.21
C GLU A 336 5.07 4.50 -21.02
N GLY A 337 5.37 5.20 -19.91
CA GLY A 337 6.65 5.91 -19.74
C GLY A 337 7.50 5.52 -18.52
N PHE A 338 7.07 4.57 -17.68
CA PHE A 338 7.75 4.30 -16.41
C PHE A 338 9.23 3.88 -16.52
N GLU A 339 9.69 3.46 -17.70
CA GLU A 339 11.09 3.05 -17.89
C GLU A 339 12.08 4.18 -17.59
N VAL A 340 11.63 5.44 -17.54
CA VAL A 340 12.43 6.57 -17.03
C VAL A 340 13.01 6.31 -15.65
N PHE A 341 12.25 5.69 -14.73
CA PHE A 341 12.72 5.38 -13.39
C PHE A 341 13.90 4.40 -13.38
N LEU A 342 14.00 3.53 -14.38
CA LEU A 342 15.02 2.48 -14.44
C LEU A 342 16.41 3.02 -14.78
N ALA A 343 16.50 4.23 -15.36
CA ALA A 343 17.77 4.88 -15.65
C ALA A 343 18.49 5.41 -14.38
N HIS A 344 17.85 5.33 -13.20
CA HIS A 344 18.31 6.02 -12.00
C HIS A 344 18.48 5.13 -10.77
N ASP A 345 19.39 5.55 -9.88
CA ASP A 345 19.33 5.22 -8.46
C ASP A 345 18.34 6.16 -7.75
N LEU A 346 17.14 5.68 -7.43
CA LEU A 346 15.97 6.52 -7.14
C LEU A 346 16.10 7.34 -5.83
N LEU A 347 16.90 6.85 -4.88
CA LEU A 347 17.18 7.56 -3.62
C LEU A 347 18.48 8.36 -3.63
N ALA A 348 19.29 8.25 -4.69
CA ALA A 348 20.47 9.09 -4.83
C ALA A 348 20.05 10.54 -5.09
N PHE A 349 20.81 11.49 -4.52
CA PHE A 349 20.60 12.91 -4.77
C PHE A 349 20.80 13.22 -6.26
N ALA A 350 19.81 13.88 -6.84
CA ALA A 350 19.86 14.40 -8.19
C ALA A 350 20.29 15.87 -8.21
N ASP A 351 20.11 16.58 -7.09
CA ASP A 351 20.72 17.87 -6.78
C ASP A 351 20.91 17.98 -5.26
N GLU A 352 22.15 18.02 -4.80
CA GLU A 352 22.48 18.12 -3.37
C GLU A 352 22.04 19.44 -2.74
N LYS A 353 21.83 20.50 -3.54
CA LYS A 353 21.44 21.82 -3.02
C LYS A 353 19.94 21.95 -2.80
N GLU A 354 19.15 21.16 -3.52
CA GLU A 354 17.69 21.21 -3.49
C GLU A 354 17.08 20.07 -2.66
N ASP A 355 17.90 19.22 -2.04
CA ASP A 355 17.47 17.96 -1.37
C ASP A 355 16.55 17.10 -2.27
N THR A 356 16.75 17.19 -3.59
CA THR A 356 15.93 16.49 -4.59
C THR A 356 16.59 15.18 -4.96
N VAL A 357 15.85 14.08 -4.87
CA VAL A 357 16.31 12.74 -5.28
C VAL A 357 15.85 12.40 -6.71
N TRP A 358 16.49 11.40 -7.34
CA TRP A 358 16.16 11.02 -8.71
C TRP A 358 14.71 10.54 -8.90
N TRP A 359 14.08 9.96 -7.87
CA TRP A 359 12.65 9.65 -7.90
C TRP A 359 11.81 10.85 -8.38
N GLN A 360 12.02 12.01 -7.75
CA GLN A 360 11.22 13.21 -8.01
C GLN A 360 11.47 13.76 -9.42
N LYS A 361 12.72 13.71 -9.90
CA LYS A 361 13.05 14.13 -11.27
C LYS A 361 12.44 13.20 -12.32
N ALA A 362 12.55 11.88 -12.13
CA ALA A 362 11.98 10.89 -13.03
C ALA A 362 10.45 10.95 -13.06
N GLU A 363 9.80 11.16 -11.91
CA GLU A 363 8.34 11.35 -11.83
C GLU A 363 7.90 12.63 -12.55
N ALA A 364 8.63 13.74 -12.37
CA ALA A 364 8.33 14.98 -13.08
C ALA A 364 8.49 14.84 -14.60
N GLU A 365 9.55 14.17 -15.07
CA GLU A 365 9.77 13.88 -16.50
C GLU A 365 8.63 13.02 -17.07
N LEU A 366 8.24 11.96 -16.35
CA LEU A 366 7.16 11.07 -16.76
C LEU A 366 5.84 11.81 -16.99
N PHE A 367 5.45 12.68 -16.06
CA PHE A 367 4.15 13.36 -16.10
C PHE A 367 4.17 14.73 -16.80
N GLN A 368 5.33 15.22 -17.24
CA GLN A 368 5.45 16.49 -17.96
C GLN A 368 4.47 16.63 -19.15
N PRO A 369 4.32 15.63 -20.06
CA PRO A 369 3.40 15.75 -21.19
C PRO A 369 1.94 15.97 -20.76
N LEU A 370 1.52 15.33 -19.65
CA LEU A 370 0.17 15.47 -19.13
C LEU A 370 -0.07 16.86 -18.54
N PHE A 371 0.93 17.43 -17.85
CA PHE A 371 0.85 18.79 -17.34
C PHE A 371 0.77 19.82 -18.47
N GLU A 372 1.56 19.66 -19.53
CA GLU A 372 1.53 20.52 -20.72
C GLU A 372 0.16 20.47 -21.41
N GLU A 373 -0.42 19.28 -21.57
CA GLU A 373 -1.76 19.12 -22.15
C GLU A 373 -2.85 19.82 -21.31
N ARG A 374 -2.80 19.65 -19.98
CA ARG A 374 -3.74 20.30 -19.04
C ARG A 374 -3.63 21.82 -19.09
N LEU A 375 -2.40 22.34 -19.13
CA LEU A 375 -2.15 23.75 -19.22
C LEU A 375 -2.71 24.32 -20.53
N ARG A 376 -2.48 23.64 -21.67
CA ARG A 376 -3.03 24.05 -22.97
C ARG A 376 -4.56 24.10 -22.95
N LYS A 377 -5.23 23.07 -22.41
CA LYS A 377 -6.70 23.03 -22.28
C LYS A 377 -7.27 24.10 -21.35
N ALA A 378 -6.50 24.61 -20.39
CA ALA A 378 -6.94 25.69 -19.51
C ALA A 378 -6.85 27.07 -20.15
N TYR A 379 -6.09 27.21 -21.25
CA TYR A 379 -5.96 28.46 -22.02
C TYR A 379 -6.89 28.54 -23.24
N GLU A 380 -7.53 27.43 -23.62
CA GLU A 380 -8.63 27.35 -24.60
C GLU A 380 -9.97 27.59 -23.91
#